data_AF-A0A6A9T3S3-F1
#
_entry.id   AF-A0A6A9T3S3-F1
#
_cell.length_a   1.000
_cell.length_b   1.000
_cell.length_c   1.000
_cell.angle_alpha   90.00
_cell.angle_beta   90.00
_cell.angle_gamma   90.00
#
_symmetry.space_group_name_H-M   'P 1'
#
loop_
_entity.id
_entity.type
_entity.pdbx_description
1 polymer ?
#
loop_
_entity_poly.entity_id
_entity_poly.type
_entity_poly.pdbx_seq_one_letter_code
_entity_poly.pdbx_strand_id
1 'polypeptide(L)'
;MYSSTVSESSVLPITPSNDPSTEKPLVRRRRIRGFKFGHATASGVTVPDWEPYFGFEEPYPSQADAVERAIEAGQRGGYFAMEGPCGTGKTMAALAAGATLLREGSYESIVVVTPVKQQRHQFVEDLRTLNAGLQEPLAGISLVGKRDLCPYGREDVFPPGESTHDRCEDLRETTAGLVESDGGSDEAAAAGAVGGDP
;
A
#
# COMPACT_ATOMS: atom_id res chain seq x y z
N MET A 1 36.10 -51.81 -17.49
CA MET A 1 36.32 -51.74 -16.03
C MET A 1 35.47 -50.60 -15.49
N TYR A 2 34.26 -50.93 -15.04
CA TYR A 2 33.38 -50.04 -14.29
C TYR A 2 33.70 -50.27 -12.81
N SER A 3 34.05 -49.22 -12.07
CA SER A 3 34.23 -49.28 -10.62
C SER A 3 33.20 -48.37 -9.97
N SER A 4 32.20 -49.00 -9.38
CA SER A 4 31.16 -48.38 -8.57
C SER A 4 31.70 -48.12 -7.17
N THR A 5 31.55 -46.90 -6.67
CA THR A 5 31.53 -46.63 -5.23
C THR A 5 30.37 -45.67 -4.93
N VAL A 6 29.30 -46.26 -4.41
CA VAL A 6 28.14 -45.58 -3.85
C VAL A 6 28.52 -45.22 -2.41
N SER A 7 28.44 -43.94 -2.05
CA SER A 7 28.55 -43.48 -0.67
C SER A 7 27.14 -43.19 -0.16
N GLU A 8 26.66 -44.06 0.73
CA GLU A 8 25.45 -43.86 1.53
C GLU A 8 25.62 -42.63 2.42
N SER A 9 24.83 -41.59 2.20
CA SER A 9 24.54 -40.59 3.21
C SER A 9 23.31 -41.02 3.99
N SER A 10 23.54 -41.36 5.25
CA SER A 10 22.52 -41.70 6.24
C SER A 10 21.48 -40.59 6.37
N VAL A 11 20.25 -40.92 5.98
CA VAL A 11 19.05 -40.14 6.27
C VAL A 11 18.72 -40.32 7.76
N LEU A 12 18.93 -39.27 8.56
CA LEU A 12 18.40 -39.20 9.93
C LEU A 12 16.95 -38.72 9.87
N PRO A 13 15.99 -39.41 10.52
CA PRO A 13 14.62 -38.94 10.59
C PRO A 13 14.51 -37.76 11.57
N ILE A 14 14.07 -36.62 11.06
CA ILE A 14 13.71 -35.45 11.86
C ILE A 14 12.36 -35.76 12.52
N THR A 15 12.38 -36.25 13.76
CA THR A 15 11.17 -36.36 14.58
C THR A 15 10.75 -34.95 15.03
N PRO A 16 9.47 -34.56 14.88
CA PRO A 16 8.98 -33.32 15.47
C PRO A 16 8.93 -33.47 16.99
N SER A 17 9.77 -32.71 17.69
CA SER A 17 9.70 -32.54 19.14
C SER A 17 8.44 -31.73 19.47
N ASN A 18 7.40 -32.42 19.93
CA ASN A 18 6.19 -31.81 20.47
C ASN A 18 6.45 -31.50 21.95
N ASP A 19 7.09 -30.36 22.22
CA ASP A 19 7.26 -29.83 23.58
C ASP A 19 6.05 -28.94 23.92
N PRO A 20 5.17 -29.35 24.87
CA PRO A 20 3.96 -28.61 25.22
C PRO A 20 4.21 -27.40 26.14
N SER A 21 5.45 -26.95 26.33
CA SER A 21 5.78 -25.91 27.32
C SER A 21 6.03 -24.50 26.78
N THR A 22 5.71 -24.21 25.51
CA THR A 22 5.73 -22.84 24.95
C THR A 22 4.44 -22.45 24.26
N GLU A 23 3.29 -22.68 24.91
CA GLU A 23 2.08 -21.91 24.61
C GLU A 23 2.29 -20.45 25.05
N LYS A 24 2.75 -19.61 24.12
CA LYS A 24 2.55 -18.16 24.24
C LYS A 24 1.04 -17.92 24.32
N PRO A 25 0.54 -17.19 25.32
CA PRO A 25 -0.89 -16.96 25.42
C PRO A 25 -1.34 -16.18 24.19
N LEU A 26 -2.32 -16.72 23.48
CA LEU A 26 -3.17 -16.00 22.54
C LEU A 26 -3.72 -14.78 23.29
N VAL A 27 -3.11 -13.61 23.05
CA VAL A 27 -3.57 -12.33 23.56
C VAL A 27 -4.99 -12.13 23.02
N ARG A 28 -5.97 -12.28 23.92
CA ARG A 28 -7.37 -12.00 23.65
C ARG A 28 -7.48 -10.58 23.13
N ARG A 29 -7.84 -10.42 21.85
CA ARG A 29 -8.22 -9.15 21.24
C ARG A 29 -9.35 -8.53 22.07
N ARG A 30 -9.00 -7.62 22.99
CA ARG A 30 -9.99 -6.78 23.66
C ARG A 30 -10.44 -5.75 22.64
N ARG A 31 -11.71 -5.86 22.26
CA ARG A 31 -12.46 -4.84 21.53
C ARG A 31 -12.47 -3.58 22.40
N ILE A 32 -11.61 -2.60 22.09
CA ILE A 32 -11.66 -1.29 22.75
C ILE A 32 -12.97 -0.63 22.33
N ARG A 33 -14.00 -0.78 23.15
CA ARG A 33 -15.15 0.13 23.18
C ARG A 33 -14.79 1.23 24.16
N GLY A 34 -14.27 2.33 23.64
CA GLY A 34 -14.05 3.57 24.36
C GLY A 34 -14.12 4.69 23.35
N PHE A 35 -15.33 5.15 23.06
CA PHE A 35 -15.57 6.34 22.25
C PHE A 35 -15.09 7.53 23.09
N LYS A 36 -13.85 8.00 22.86
CA LYS A 36 -13.33 9.19 23.52
C LYS A 36 -13.58 10.36 22.58
N PHE A 37 -14.29 11.37 23.05
CA PHE A 37 -14.43 12.61 22.30
C PHE A 37 -13.08 13.33 22.30
N GLY A 38 -12.73 13.94 21.16
CA GLY A 38 -11.47 14.67 20.96
C GLY A 38 -11.13 15.61 22.12
N HIS A 39 -9.84 15.78 22.39
CA HIS A 39 -9.36 16.58 23.51
C HIS A 39 -8.81 17.92 23.06
N ALA A 40 -8.93 18.94 23.91
CA ALA A 40 -8.25 20.21 23.69
C ALA A 40 -6.75 20.06 23.99
N THR A 41 -5.91 20.64 23.15
CA THR A 41 -4.46 20.68 23.37
C THR A 41 -4.02 22.00 24.00
N ALA A 42 -2.74 22.08 24.38
CA ALA A 42 -2.16 23.29 24.96
C ALA A 42 -2.24 24.54 24.05
N SER A 43 -2.44 24.35 22.74
CA SER A 43 -2.63 25.44 21.78
C SER A 43 -4.09 25.90 21.65
N GLY A 44 -5.02 25.31 22.42
CA GLY A 44 -6.45 25.64 22.41
C GLY A 44 -7.23 25.03 21.24
N VAL A 45 -6.60 24.18 20.44
CA VAL A 45 -7.23 23.46 19.33
C VAL A 45 -7.80 22.14 19.82
N THR A 46 -9.00 21.79 19.38
CA THR A 46 -9.60 20.47 19.64
C THR A 46 -9.05 19.46 18.65
N VAL A 47 -8.29 18.50 19.14
CA VAL A 47 -7.77 17.38 18.35
C VAL A 47 -8.82 16.25 18.34
N PRO A 48 -9.28 15.79 17.17
CA PRO A 48 -10.21 14.66 17.08
C PRO A 48 -9.57 13.36 17.57
N ASP A 49 -10.40 12.35 17.84
CA ASP A 49 -9.95 11.02 18.31
C ASP A 49 -9.13 10.34 17.21
N TRP A 50 -7.82 10.23 17.42
CA TRP A 50 -6.90 9.72 16.39
C TRP A 50 -6.48 8.28 16.65
N GLU A 51 -6.64 7.81 17.90
CA GLU A 51 -6.32 6.46 18.34
C GLU A 51 -6.98 5.36 17.48
N PRO A 52 -8.23 5.50 16.98
CA PRO A 52 -8.82 4.52 16.07
C PRO A 52 -8.04 4.35 14.76
N TYR A 53 -7.28 5.37 14.34
CA TYR A 53 -6.46 5.35 13.13
C TYR A 53 -4.99 5.01 13.42
N PHE A 54 -4.66 4.58 14.64
CA PHE A 54 -3.33 4.10 14.97
C PHE A 54 -3.25 2.58 14.75
N GLY A 55 -2.29 2.12 13.93
CA GLY A 55 -2.22 0.72 13.50
C GLY A 55 -1.76 -0.29 14.56
N PHE A 56 -1.43 0.14 15.77
CA PHE A 56 -0.95 -0.71 16.86
C PHE A 56 -1.80 -0.51 18.13
N GLU A 57 -1.64 -1.40 19.12
CA GLU A 57 -2.45 -1.38 20.34
C GLU A 57 -2.26 -0.08 21.15
N GLU A 58 -1.02 0.38 21.30
CA GLU A 58 -0.71 1.61 22.02
C GLU A 58 0.45 2.38 21.34
N PRO A 59 0.35 3.71 21.25
CA PRO A 59 1.44 4.58 20.79
C PRO A 59 2.48 4.79 21.87
N TYR A 60 3.73 5.03 21.48
CA TYR A 60 4.69 5.65 22.40
C TYR A 60 4.27 7.10 22.72
N PRO A 61 4.58 7.63 23.91
CA PRO A 61 4.22 9.01 24.26
C PRO A 61 4.71 10.06 23.26
N SER A 62 5.91 9.88 22.71
CA SER A 62 6.46 10.77 21.68
C SER A 62 5.76 10.67 20.32
N GLN A 63 5.11 9.54 20.03
CA GLN A 63 4.30 9.38 18.82
C GLN A 63 2.95 10.05 19.00
N ALA A 64 2.30 9.89 20.16
CA ALA A 64 1.05 10.56 20.47
C ALA A 64 1.18 12.09 20.32
N ASP A 65 2.20 12.66 20.95
CA ASP A 65 2.53 14.08 20.85
C ASP A 65 2.83 14.53 19.41
N ALA A 66 3.48 13.68 18.60
CA ALA A 66 3.72 13.97 17.19
C ALA A 66 2.43 13.94 16.35
N VAL A 67 1.51 13.00 16.63
CA VAL A 67 0.21 12.90 15.96
C VAL A 67 -0.63 14.14 16.27
N GLU A 68 -0.77 14.48 17.55
CA GLU A 68 -1.53 15.64 18.00
C GLU A 68 -1.02 16.94 17.36
N ARG A 69 0.31 17.17 17.40
CA ARG A 69 0.90 18.37 16.76
C ARG A 69 0.72 18.39 15.24
N ALA A 70 0.78 17.25 14.57
CA ALA A 70 0.55 17.16 13.14
C ALA A 70 -0.92 17.48 12.78
N ILE A 71 -1.88 16.95 13.55
CA ILE A 71 -3.31 17.25 13.39
C ILE A 71 -3.56 18.74 13.59
N GLU A 72 -3.05 19.31 14.68
CA GLU A 72 -3.21 20.74 14.94
C GLU A 72 -2.65 21.62 13.82
N ALA A 73 -1.45 21.28 13.31
CA ALA A 73 -0.86 22.01 12.19
C ALA A 73 -1.74 21.91 10.94
N GLY A 74 -2.26 20.72 10.63
CA GLY A 74 -3.19 20.50 9.52
C GLY A 74 -4.49 21.29 9.67
N GLN A 75 -5.12 21.28 10.85
CA GLN A 75 -6.34 22.05 11.12
C GLN A 75 -6.14 23.57 10.96
N ARG A 76 -4.93 24.07 11.22
CA ARG A 76 -4.57 25.48 11.01
C ARG A 76 -4.08 25.79 9.59
N GLY A 77 -4.02 24.81 8.69
CA GLY A 77 -3.45 24.95 7.35
C GLY A 77 -1.95 25.27 7.35
N GLY A 78 -1.23 24.87 8.40
CA GLY A 78 0.19 25.13 8.59
C GLY A 78 1.08 23.93 8.25
N TYR A 79 2.37 24.05 8.61
CA TYR A 79 3.38 23.01 8.41
C TYR A 79 3.89 22.48 9.75
N PHE A 80 4.14 21.18 9.81
CA PHE A 80 4.78 20.52 10.94
C PHE A 80 6.03 19.78 10.46
N ALA A 81 7.14 20.00 11.15
CA ALA A 81 8.39 19.28 10.93
C ALA A 81 8.73 18.52 12.21
N MET A 82 9.05 17.23 12.07
CA MET A 82 9.46 16.38 13.18
C MET A 82 10.82 15.75 12.89
N GLU A 83 11.69 15.81 13.88
CA GLU A 83 12.93 15.04 13.90
C GLU A 83 12.79 13.89 14.90
N GLY A 84 13.27 12.71 14.53
CA GLY A 84 13.29 11.57 15.43
C GLY A 84 14.14 10.42 14.89
N PRO A 85 14.68 9.56 15.76
CA PRO A 85 15.55 8.47 15.34
C PRO A 85 14.82 7.48 14.43
N CYS A 86 15.58 6.71 13.65
CA CYS A 86 15.01 5.66 12.81
C CYS A 86 14.30 4.61 13.67
N GLY A 87 13.20 4.04 13.17
CA GLY A 87 12.45 2.99 13.87
C GLY A 87 11.47 3.46 14.95
N THR A 88 11.36 4.76 15.24
CA THR A 88 10.41 5.29 16.24
C THR A 88 8.99 5.49 15.71
N GLY A 89 8.62 4.85 14.60
CA GLY A 89 7.27 4.90 14.03
C GLY A 89 6.80 6.29 13.58
N LYS A 90 7.72 7.14 13.10
CA LYS A 90 7.38 8.44 12.46
C LYS A 90 6.33 8.29 11.37
N THR A 91 6.44 7.23 10.57
CA THR A 91 5.49 6.92 9.51
C THR A 91 4.08 6.66 10.06
N MET A 92 3.96 5.84 11.11
CA MET A 92 2.67 5.54 11.74
C MET A 92 2.05 6.79 12.38
N ALA A 93 2.86 7.64 13.03
CA ALA A 93 2.39 8.92 13.55
C ALA A 93 1.84 9.83 12.44
N ALA A 94 2.57 9.97 11.33
CA ALA A 94 2.12 10.76 10.19
C ALA A 94 0.84 10.17 9.54
N LEU A 95 0.75 8.84 9.45
CA LEU A 95 -0.42 8.13 8.92
C LEU A 95 -1.65 8.35 9.78
N ALA A 96 -1.54 8.18 11.10
CA ALA A 96 -2.66 8.38 12.02
C ALA A 96 -3.16 9.84 11.98
N ALA A 97 -2.24 10.81 11.97
CA ALA A 97 -2.59 12.23 11.83
C ALA A 97 -3.30 12.51 10.50
N GLY A 98 -2.74 12.02 9.38
CA GLY A 98 -3.33 12.20 8.05
C GLY A 98 -4.70 11.54 7.94
N ALA A 99 -4.85 10.30 8.41
CA ALA A 99 -6.11 9.57 8.43
C ALA A 99 -7.19 10.33 9.22
N THR A 100 -6.81 10.90 10.37
CA THR A 100 -7.71 11.72 11.19
C THR A 100 -8.15 12.96 10.44
N LEU A 101 -7.23 13.68 9.80
CA LEU A 101 -7.52 14.88 9.00
C LEU A 101 -8.39 14.57 7.76
N LEU A 102 -8.27 13.37 7.19
CA LEU A 102 -9.05 12.90 6.06
C LEU A 102 -10.48 12.48 6.46
N ARG A 103 -10.63 11.85 7.63
CA ARG A 103 -11.93 11.33 8.10
C ARG A 103 -12.75 12.35 8.87
N GLU A 104 -12.10 13.22 9.62
CA GLU A 104 -12.75 14.16 10.54
C GLU A 104 -12.46 15.63 10.24
N GLY A 105 -11.53 15.88 9.32
CA GLY A 105 -11.17 17.22 8.87
C GLY A 105 -11.79 17.62 7.54
N SER A 106 -11.17 18.62 6.91
CA SER A 106 -11.59 19.19 5.63
C SER A 106 -10.77 18.70 4.44
N TYR A 107 -9.91 17.70 4.64
CA TYR A 107 -9.03 17.18 3.58
C TYR A 107 -9.72 16.04 2.83
N GLU A 108 -9.55 16.01 1.50
CA GLU A 108 -10.10 14.96 0.64
C GLU A 108 -9.06 13.90 0.25
N SER A 109 -7.77 14.23 0.37
CA SER A 109 -6.68 13.33 -0.01
C SER A 109 -5.39 13.62 0.76
N ILE A 110 -4.52 12.62 0.83
CA ILE A 110 -3.19 12.69 1.43
C ILE A 110 -2.19 12.27 0.35
N VAL A 111 -1.14 13.08 0.17
CA VAL A 111 -0.02 12.75 -0.72
C VAL A 111 1.20 12.46 0.15
N VAL A 112 1.79 11.28 -0.04
CA VAL A 112 3.02 10.89 0.65
C VAL A 112 4.15 10.76 -0.34
N VAL A 113 5.24 11.46 -0.05
CA VAL A 113 6.44 11.50 -0.89
C VAL A 113 7.59 10.89 -0.12
N THR A 114 8.20 9.86 -0.70
CA THR A 114 9.37 9.17 -0.13
C THR A 114 10.52 9.17 -1.14
N PRO A 115 11.78 9.40 -0.71
CA PRO A 115 12.92 9.51 -1.62
C PRO A 115 13.30 8.20 -2.33
N VAL A 116 13.05 7.02 -1.74
CA VAL A 116 13.50 5.73 -2.30
C VAL A 116 12.40 4.68 -2.32
N LYS A 117 12.50 3.72 -3.26
CA LYS A 117 11.51 2.65 -3.46
C LYS A 117 11.25 1.84 -2.19
N GLN A 118 12.29 1.49 -1.42
CA GLN A 118 12.10 0.69 -0.20
C GLN A 118 11.21 1.39 0.84
N GLN A 119 11.33 2.71 0.99
CA GLN A 119 10.54 3.48 1.95
C GLN A 119 9.06 3.52 1.56
N ARG A 120 8.76 3.59 0.26
CA ARG A 120 7.38 3.47 -0.24
C ARG A 120 6.75 2.12 0.10
N HIS A 121 7.50 1.02 -0.04
CA HIS A 121 6.99 -0.31 0.33
C HIS A 121 6.67 -0.39 1.82
N GLN A 122 7.56 0.12 2.68
CA GLN A 122 7.29 0.19 4.12
C GLN A 122 6.05 1.03 4.43
N PHE A 123 5.88 2.18 3.76
CA PHE A 123 4.70 3.01 3.93
C PHE A 123 3.40 2.27 3.58
N VAL A 124 3.40 1.48 2.50
CA VAL A 124 2.25 0.66 2.10
C VAL A 124 1.93 -0.41 3.16
N GLU A 125 2.95 -1.04 3.77
CA GLU A 125 2.74 -1.98 4.87
C GLU A 125 2.19 -1.30 6.13
N ASP A 126 2.66 -0.10 6.46
CA ASP A 126 2.14 0.66 7.60
C ASP A 126 0.67 1.06 7.36
N LEU A 127 0.31 1.48 6.14
CA LEU A 127 -1.09 1.75 5.77
C LEU A 127 -1.96 0.49 5.84
N ARG A 128 -1.44 -0.67 5.41
CA ARG A 128 -2.13 -1.96 5.55
C ARG A 128 -2.35 -2.32 7.02
N THR A 129 -1.34 -2.07 7.86
CA THR A 129 -1.41 -2.29 9.31
C THR A 129 -2.49 -1.44 9.95
N LEU A 130 -2.53 -0.15 9.61
CA LEU A 130 -3.60 0.77 10.01
C LEU A 130 -4.98 0.27 9.55
N ASN A 131 -5.13 -0.05 8.27
CA ASN A 131 -6.38 -0.49 7.68
C ASN A 131 -6.92 -1.80 8.26
N ALA A 132 -6.06 -2.67 8.79
CA ALA A 132 -6.47 -3.92 9.43
C ALA A 132 -7.33 -3.70 10.69
N GLY A 133 -7.23 -2.52 11.31
CA GLY A 133 -8.04 -2.12 12.47
C GLY A 133 -9.36 -1.43 12.11
N LEU A 134 -9.56 -1.02 10.85
CA LEU A 134 -10.69 -0.20 10.43
C LEU A 134 -11.83 -1.03 9.85
N GLN A 135 -13.07 -0.62 10.14
CA GLN A 135 -14.26 -1.17 9.47
C GLN A 135 -14.34 -0.73 8.01
N GLU A 136 -13.94 0.52 7.74
CA GLU A 136 -13.85 1.09 6.40
C GLU A 136 -12.39 1.49 6.10
N PRO A 137 -11.62 0.63 5.42
CA PRO A 137 -10.22 0.90 5.08
C PRO A 137 -10.05 2.16 4.24
N LEU A 138 -8.94 2.86 4.45
CA LEU A 138 -8.52 3.96 3.59
C LEU A 138 -8.10 3.42 2.22
N ALA A 139 -8.65 4.01 1.15
CA ALA A 139 -8.19 3.76 -0.20
C ALA A 139 -6.79 4.38 -0.41
N GLY A 140 -5.91 3.66 -1.11
CA GLY A 140 -4.55 4.12 -1.39
C GLY A 140 -4.08 3.65 -2.75
N ILE A 141 -3.39 4.54 -3.46
CA ILE A 141 -2.75 4.26 -4.75
C ILE A 141 -1.25 4.54 -4.60
N SER A 142 -0.42 3.59 -5.03
CA SER A 142 1.03 3.73 -5.02
C SER A 142 1.51 4.02 -6.43
N LEU A 143 2.09 5.20 -6.64
CA LEU A 143 2.69 5.58 -7.91
C LEU A 143 4.09 4.99 -7.99
N VAL A 144 4.30 4.13 -8.98
CA VAL A 144 5.58 3.43 -9.20
C VAL A 144 6.06 3.63 -10.63
N GLY A 145 7.32 3.31 -10.90
CA GLY A 145 7.89 3.51 -12.24
C GLY A 145 7.28 2.56 -13.26
N LYS A 146 7.28 2.94 -14.54
CA LYS A 146 6.72 2.14 -15.64
C LYS A 146 7.27 0.71 -15.70
N ARG A 147 8.56 0.51 -15.37
CA ARG A 147 9.15 -0.84 -15.27
C ARG A 147 8.53 -1.69 -14.16
N ASP A 148 8.12 -1.09 -13.06
CA ASP A 148 7.47 -1.80 -11.95
C ASP A 148 5.97 -2.09 -12.24
N LEU A 149 5.37 -1.43 -13.24
CA LEU A 149 3.98 -1.66 -13.70
C LEU A 149 3.88 -2.59 -14.91
N CYS A 150 4.79 -2.49 -15.88
CA CYS A 150 4.72 -3.23 -17.13
C CYS A 150 5.13 -4.70 -16.88
N PRO A 151 4.23 -5.69 -17.03
CA PRO A 151 4.54 -7.10 -16.73
C PRO A 151 5.77 -7.59 -17.49
N TYR A 152 5.88 -7.24 -18.77
CA TYR A 152 7.02 -7.60 -19.61
C TYR A 152 8.35 -7.00 -19.14
N GLY A 153 8.32 -5.77 -18.62
CA GLY A 153 9.50 -5.12 -18.06
C GLY A 153 9.92 -5.66 -16.69
N ARG A 154 8.98 -6.23 -15.95
CA ARG A 154 9.24 -6.93 -14.68
C ARG A 154 9.88 -8.29 -14.89
N GLU A 155 9.38 -9.05 -15.86
CA GLU A 155 9.87 -10.39 -16.20
C GLU A 155 11.10 -10.36 -17.12
N ASP A 156 11.59 -9.16 -17.48
CA ASP A 156 12.78 -8.93 -18.31
C ASP A 156 12.73 -9.67 -19.67
N VAL A 157 11.52 -9.79 -20.25
CA VAL A 157 11.30 -10.53 -21.50
C VAL A 157 11.43 -9.67 -22.76
N PHE A 158 11.71 -8.37 -22.60
CA PHE A 158 12.00 -7.50 -23.74
C PHE A 158 13.40 -7.74 -24.31
N PRO A 159 13.60 -7.56 -25.63
CA PRO A 159 14.91 -7.67 -26.24
C PRO A 159 15.95 -6.77 -25.54
N PRO A 160 17.21 -7.20 -25.44
CA PRO A 160 18.27 -6.38 -24.87
C PRO A 160 18.49 -5.11 -25.70
N GLY A 161 18.74 -3.99 -25.02
CA GLY A 161 19.03 -2.69 -25.66
C GLY A 161 17.82 -1.78 -25.85
N GLU A 162 16.61 -2.27 -25.61
CA GLU A 162 15.38 -1.48 -25.70
C GLU A 162 14.89 -1.08 -24.31
N SER A 163 14.35 0.13 -24.16
CA SER A 163 13.80 0.57 -22.89
C SER A 163 12.41 -0.03 -22.66
N THR A 164 12.10 -0.39 -21.40
CA THR A 164 10.73 -0.77 -21.02
C THR A 164 9.72 0.32 -21.36
N HIS A 165 10.15 1.59 -21.40
CA HIS A 165 9.27 2.68 -21.77
C HIS A 165 8.81 2.52 -23.22
N ASP A 166 9.74 2.47 -24.17
CA ASP A 166 9.44 2.46 -25.60
C ASP A 166 8.61 1.23 -25.98
N ARG A 167 9.01 0.05 -25.51
CA ARG A 167 8.28 -1.20 -25.80
C ARG A 167 6.84 -1.20 -25.31
N CYS A 168 6.58 -0.70 -24.10
CA CYS A 168 5.20 -0.67 -23.61
C CYS A 168 4.39 0.46 -24.28
N GLU A 169 5.02 1.51 -24.84
CA GLU A 169 4.33 2.46 -25.73
C GLU A 169 4.00 1.81 -27.07
N ASP A 170 4.94 1.13 -27.72
CA ASP A 170 4.72 0.43 -29.00
C ASP A 170 3.56 -0.57 -28.91
N LEU A 171 3.52 -1.35 -27.83
CA LEU A 171 2.44 -2.29 -27.56
C LEU A 171 1.09 -1.58 -27.39
N ARG A 172 1.06 -0.43 -26.70
CA ARG A 172 -0.14 0.37 -26.50
C ARG A 172 -0.66 0.91 -27.83
N GLU A 173 0.20 1.55 -28.62
CA GLU A 173 -0.15 2.12 -29.92
C GLU A 173 -0.61 1.04 -30.92
N THR A 174 0.11 -0.08 -30.98
CA THR A 174 -0.28 -1.20 -31.85
C THR A 174 -1.65 -1.75 -31.46
N THR A 175 -1.90 -1.93 -30.15
CA THR A 175 -3.20 -2.43 -29.66
C THR A 175 -4.31 -1.43 -29.95
N ALA A 176 -4.06 -0.12 -29.75
CA ALA A 176 -5.02 0.92 -30.06
C ALA A 176 -5.40 0.91 -31.55
N GLY A 177 -4.40 0.83 -32.44
CA GLY A 177 -4.64 0.76 -33.89
C GLY A 177 -5.43 -0.49 -34.30
N LEU A 178 -5.19 -1.64 -33.66
CA LEU A 178 -5.97 -2.86 -33.92
C LEU A 178 -7.44 -2.68 -33.50
N VAL A 179 -7.70 -2.18 -32.29
CA VAL A 179 -9.06 -1.93 -31.78
C VAL A 179 -9.82 -0.94 -32.66
N GLU A 180 -9.16 0.14 -33.09
CA GLU A 180 -9.75 1.14 -33.98
C GLU A 180 -10.07 0.57 -35.37
N SER A 181 -9.21 -0.30 -35.90
CA SER A 181 -9.43 -0.94 -37.20
C SER A 181 -10.56 -1.97 -37.19
N ASP A 182 -10.79 -2.66 -36.08
CA ASP A 182 -11.83 -3.68 -35.94
C ASP A 182 -13.23 -3.03 -35.82
N GLY A 183 -13.32 -1.91 -35.08
CA GLY A 183 -14.57 -1.15 -34.89
C GLY A 183 -15.14 -0.51 -36.16
N GLY A 184 -14.33 -0.31 -37.21
CA GLY A 184 -14.78 0.22 -38.50
C GLY A 184 -15.42 -0.81 -39.43
N SER A 185 -15.34 -2.10 -39.11
CA SER A 185 -15.87 -3.18 -39.96
C SER A 185 -17.35 -3.52 -39.71
N ASP A 186 -17.85 -3.27 -38.50
CA ASP A 186 -19.26 -3.54 -38.13
C ASP A 186 -20.24 -2.44 -38.59
N GLU A 187 -19.79 -1.17 -38.68
CA GLU A 187 -20.66 -0.06 -39.14
C GLU A 187 -20.84 -0.05 -40.68
N ALA A 188 -19.88 -0.60 -41.43
CA ALA A 188 -19.97 -0.73 -42.89
C ALA A 188 -20.94 -1.84 -43.34
N ALA A 189 -21.15 -2.88 -42.50
CA ALA A 189 -22.06 -3.98 -42.81
C ALA A 189 -23.55 -3.62 -42.63
N ALA A 190 -23.88 -2.65 -41.76
CA ALA A 190 -25.26 -2.22 -41.54
C ALA A 190 -25.78 -1.25 -42.62
N ALA A 191 -24.90 -0.48 -43.27
CA ALA A 191 -25.29 0.47 -44.32
C ALA A 191 -25.56 -0.18 -45.70
N GLY A 192 -25.10 -1.42 -45.92
CA GLY A 192 -25.27 -2.16 -47.18
C GLY A 192 -26.60 -2.92 -47.33
N ALA A 193 -27.42 -3.00 -46.27
CA ALA A 193 -28.61 -3.88 -46.24
C ALA A 193 -29.96 -3.16 -46.50
N VAL A 194 -29.99 -1.84 -46.74
CA VAL A 194 -31.24 -1.06 -46.92
C VAL A 194 -31.35 -0.43 -48.32
N GLY A 195 -30.94 -1.16 -49.36
CA GLY A 195 -30.98 -0.62 -50.73
C GLY A 195 -31.17 -1.67 -51.81
N GLY A 196 -32.38 -2.18 -51.98
CA GLY A 196 -32.75 -2.92 -53.19
C GLY A 196 -34.13 -3.58 -53.13
N ASP A 197 -35.17 -2.86 -53.55
CA ASP A 197 -35.99 -3.25 -54.73
C ASP A 197 -37.01 -2.14 -55.07
N PRO A 198 -37.14 -1.69 -56.34
CA PRO A 198 -38.32 -0.97 -56.83
C PRO A 198 -39.46 -1.90 -57.27
#